data_AF-A0A9X5JJP3-F1
#
_entry.id   AF-A0A9X5JJP3-F1
#
_cell.length_a   1.000
_cell.length_b   1.000
_cell.length_c   1.000
_cell.angle_alpha   90.00
_cell.angle_beta   90.00
_cell.angle_gamma   90.00
#
_symmetry.space_group_name_H-M   'P 1'
#
loop_
_entity.id
_entity.type
_entity.pdbx_description
1 polymer ?
#
loop_
_entity_poly.entity_id
_entity_poly.type
_entity_poly.pdbx_seq_one_letter_code
_entity_poly.pdbx_strand_id
1 'polypeptide(L)'
;MYFALSFILFMAAPLSHAKDIYYCWTIKFNSVEFDYSKIKKASLKTDCRDNPVPIYFKGLKDYFNLTPKAYATGGASYLIWDKVSKNYRYDEDELKKTIQNITDKEQKYKYLSNLIPSVNIYYYPRPNGALVISDVIFQDKKDNDVSIIKDAFFYSKDNHAAVYGSQPTKFKEKNKIIFLKAVNNLFNTMAIDWG
;
A
#
# COMPACT_ATOMS: atom_id res chain seq x y z
N MET A 1 50.09 -31.00 24.93
CA MET A 1 48.90 -30.13 25.00
C MET A 1 48.87 -29.29 23.73
N TYR A 2 48.04 -29.67 22.75
CA TYR A 2 47.80 -28.86 21.55
C TYR A 2 46.49 -28.08 21.76
N PHE A 3 46.58 -26.75 21.77
CA PHE A 3 45.42 -25.87 21.74
C PHE A 3 44.88 -25.81 20.31
N ALA A 4 43.70 -26.39 20.08
CA ALA A 4 42.97 -26.17 18.84
C ALA A 4 42.25 -24.82 18.91
N LEU A 5 42.75 -23.82 18.17
CA LEU A 5 42.01 -22.58 17.94
C LEU A 5 40.81 -22.90 17.04
N SER A 6 39.61 -22.88 17.60
CA SER A 6 38.37 -22.99 16.85
C SER A 6 38.08 -21.65 16.19
N PHE A 7 38.31 -21.56 14.88
CA PHE A 7 37.94 -20.41 14.07
C PHE A 7 36.43 -20.47 13.79
N ILE A 8 35.63 -19.76 14.59
CA ILE A 8 34.21 -19.57 14.31
C ILE A 8 34.12 -18.55 13.18
N LEU A 9 33.89 -19.01 11.95
CA LEU A 9 33.47 -18.15 10.85
C LEU A 9 32.06 -17.63 11.18
N PHE A 10 31.98 -16.39 11.66
CA PHE A 10 30.75 -15.62 11.57
C PHE A 10 30.52 -15.32 10.08
N MET A 11 29.69 -16.15 9.42
CA MET A 11 29.07 -15.74 8.17
C MET A 11 28.13 -14.58 8.50
N ALA A 12 28.60 -13.36 8.29
CA ALA A 12 27.74 -12.20 8.23
C ALA A 12 26.71 -12.46 7.12
N ALA A 13 25.46 -12.70 7.50
CA ALA A 13 24.36 -12.71 6.55
C ALA A 13 24.42 -11.39 5.78
N PRO A 14 24.29 -11.38 4.44
CA PRO A 14 24.32 -10.14 3.69
C PRO A 14 23.21 -9.24 4.25
N LEU A 15 23.61 -8.12 4.86
CA LEU A 15 22.72 -7.01 5.14
C LEU A 15 22.06 -6.69 3.80
N SER A 16 20.77 -7.00 3.70
CA SER A 16 19.95 -6.53 2.60
C SER A 16 19.95 -5.01 2.66
N HIS A 17 20.92 -4.39 1.97
CA HIS A 17 21.02 -2.95 1.86
C HIS A 17 19.65 -2.41 1.41
N ALA A 18 19.19 -1.35 2.08
CA ALA A 18 18.03 -0.59 1.67
C ALA A 18 18.14 -0.28 0.16
N LYS A 19 17.23 -0.84 -0.63
CA LYS A 19 17.17 -0.60 -2.07
C LYS A 19 16.20 0.54 -2.31
N ASP A 20 16.67 1.75 -2.01
CA ASP A 20 15.89 2.95 -2.26
C ASP A 20 15.73 3.16 -3.78
N ILE A 21 14.52 3.52 -4.18
CA ILE A 21 14.18 3.87 -5.54
C ILE A 21 13.71 5.32 -5.53
N TYR A 22 14.41 6.13 -6.32
CA TYR A 22 13.97 7.46 -6.73
C TYR A 22 13.13 7.31 -7.98
N TYR A 23 11.82 7.17 -7.83
CA TYR A 23 10.94 6.93 -8.96
C TYR A 23 10.63 8.27 -9.65
N CYS A 24 10.99 8.40 -10.93
CA CYS A 24 10.79 9.60 -11.75
C CYS A 24 11.30 10.92 -11.16
N TRP A 25 12.30 10.85 -10.27
CA TRP A 25 12.78 12.02 -9.53
C TRP A 25 11.64 12.76 -8.80
N THR A 26 10.66 12.01 -8.27
CA THR A 26 9.53 12.57 -7.50
C THR A 26 9.45 11.98 -6.11
N ILE A 27 9.32 10.66 -6.03
CA ILE A 27 9.06 9.94 -4.79
C ILE A 27 10.18 8.93 -4.59
N LYS A 28 10.80 9.03 -3.42
CA LYS A 28 11.74 8.05 -2.92
C LYS A 28 11.00 7.05 -2.05
N PHE A 29 11.27 5.76 -2.23
CA PHE A 29 10.76 4.70 -1.36
C PHE A 29 11.70 3.49 -1.32
N ASN A 30 11.58 2.71 -0.26
CA ASN A 30 12.38 1.51 -0.06
C ASN A 30 11.67 0.29 -0.67
N SER A 31 12.35 -0.42 -1.56
CA SER A 31 11.79 -1.55 -2.31
C SER A 31 12.19 -2.93 -1.76
N VAL A 32 12.69 -3.05 -0.53
CA VAL A 32 13.30 -4.29 0.00
C VAL A 32 12.41 -5.53 -0.15
N GLU A 33 11.09 -5.39 -0.01
CA GLU A 33 10.16 -6.52 -0.14
C GLU A 33 9.78 -6.86 -1.59
N PHE A 34 10.09 -5.99 -2.54
CA PHE A 34 9.65 -6.09 -3.93
C PHE A 34 10.82 -6.32 -4.90
N ASP A 35 10.50 -6.74 -6.13
CA ASP A 35 11.48 -6.85 -7.19
C ASP A 35 12.01 -5.46 -7.61
N TYR A 36 13.15 -5.10 -7.01
CA TYR A 36 13.87 -3.86 -7.29
C TYR A 36 14.14 -3.66 -8.79
N SER A 37 14.56 -4.71 -9.51
CA SER A 37 14.98 -4.58 -10.91
C SER A 37 13.81 -4.15 -11.79
N LYS A 38 12.62 -4.69 -11.54
CA LYS A 38 11.40 -4.33 -12.28
C LYS A 38 10.98 -2.89 -12.03
N ILE A 39 10.98 -2.46 -10.78
CA ILE A 39 10.60 -1.08 -10.42
C ILE A 39 11.64 -0.10 -10.96
N LYS A 40 12.94 -0.38 -10.79
CA LYS A 40 14.04 0.45 -11.31
C LYS A 40 13.99 0.57 -12.82
N LYS A 41 13.68 -0.52 -13.54
CA LYS A 41 13.51 -0.46 -15.00
C LYS A 41 12.34 0.44 -15.39
N ALA A 42 11.22 0.38 -14.66
CA ALA A 42 10.08 1.25 -14.90
C ALA A 42 10.39 2.73 -14.62
N SER A 43 11.18 3.01 -13.57
CA SER A 43 11.56 4.38 -13.17
C SER A 43 12.48 5.09 -14.15
N LEU A 44 13.14 4.36 -15.06
CA LEU A 44 14.07 4.90 -16.05
C LEU A 44 13.38 5.34 -17.35
N LYS A 45 12.08 5.05 -17.50
CA LYS A 45 11.32 5.50 -18.67
C LYS A 45 11.04 7.00 -18.58
N THR A 46 10.98 7.67 -19.72
CA THR A 46 10.68 9.12 -19.79
C THR A 46 9.26 9.45 -19.37
N ASP A 47 8.32 8.52 -19.57
CA ASP A 47 6.89 8.63 -19.26
C ASP A 47 6.54 7.99 -17.90
N CYS A 48 7.54 7.76 -17.04
CA CYS A 48 7.35 6.93 -15.84
C CYS A 48 6.32 7.53 -14.86
N ARG A 49 6.07 8.86 -14.86
CA ARG A 49 5.07 9.52 -14.01
C ARG A 49 3.64 9.24 -14.45
N ASP A 50 3.44 8.99 -15.73
CA ASP A 50 2.12 8.83 -16.36
C ASP A 50 1.67 7.36 -16.40
N ASN A 51 2.54 6.45 -15.96
CA ASN A 51 2.29 5.02 -15.98
C ASN A 51 2.22 4.43 -14.56
N PRO A 52 1.42 3.37 -14.36
CA PRO A 52 1.39 2.65 -13.08
C PRO A 52 2.77 2.09 -12.71
N VAL A 53 3.15 2.27 -11.45
CA VAL A 53 4.40 1.74 -10.87
C VAL A 53 4.21 0.26 -10.55
N PRO A 54 4.96 -0.65 -11.21
CA PRO A 54 4.69 -2.08 -11.06
C PRO A 54 5.40 -2.63 -9.82
N ILE A 55 4.65 -3.27 -8.92
CA ILE A 55 5.18 -3.90 -7.72
C ILE A 55 5.05 -5.42 -7.84
N TYR A 56 6.16 -6.13 -7.63
CA TYR A 56 6.23 -7.59 -7.73
C TYR A 56 6.74 -8.19 -6.42
N PHE A 57 6.03 -9.19 -5.91
CA PHE A 57 6.31 -9.82 -4.64
C PHE A 57 6.03 -11.32 -4.74
N LYS A 58 7.08 -12.15 -4.67
CA LYS A 58 6.94 -13.62 -4.65
C LYS A 58 5.97 -14.18 -5.72
N GLY A 59 6.07 -13.67 -6.95
CA GLY A 59 5.22 -14.07 -8.08
C GLY A 59 3.87 -13.35 -8.19
N LEU A 60 3.46 -12.58 -7.18
CA LEU A 60 2.34 -11.65 -7.26
C LEU A 60 2.79 -10.35 -7.94
N LYS A 61 1.87 -9.75 -8.69
CA LYS A 61 2.07 -8.49 -9.39
C LYS A 61 0.86 -7.59 -9.17
N ASP A 62 1.12 -6.34 -8.83
CA ASP A 62 0.12 -5.28 -8.77
C ASP A 62 0.76 -3.94 -9.15
N TYR A 63 0.02 -2.85 -9.01
CA TYR A 63 0.50 -1.52 -9.31
C TYR A 63 -0.02 -0.49 -8.32
N PHE A 64 0.76 0.56 -8.12
CA PHE A 64 0.25 1.82 -7.57
C PHE A 64 0.46 2.93 -8.60
N ASN A 65 -0.28 4.02 -8.49
CA ASN A 65 -0.20 5.14 -9.43
C ASN A 65 0.46 6.34 -8.77
N LEU A 66 1.22 7.09 -9.56
CA LEU A 66 1.60 8.45 -9.21
C LEU A 66 0.53 9.42 -9.71
N THR A 67 0.28 10.48 -8.97
CA THR A 67 -0.69 11.52 -9.37
C THR A 67 -0.20 12.90 -8.95
N PRO A 68 -0.41 13.93 -9.79
CA PRO A 68 -0.11 15.32 -9.43
C PRO A 68 -1.18 15.92 -8.52
N LYS A 69 -2.14 15.13 -8.03
CA LYS A 69 -3.27 15.61 -7.24
C LYS A 69 -3.19 15.11 -5.81
N ALA A 70 -2.85 16.00 -4.89
CA ALA A 70 -2.86 15.74 -3.46
C ALA A 70 -4.28 15.90 -2.90
N TYR A 71 -5.12 14.87 -3.04
CA TYR A 71 -6.43 14.83 -2.38
C TYR A 71 -6.29 14.27 -0.98
N ALA A 72 -6.78 14.93 0.07
CA ALA A 72 -6.69 14.39 1.44
C ALA A 72 -7.13 12.91 1.55
N THR A 73 -8.13 12.50 0.77
CA THR A 73 -8.73 11.15 0.81
C THR A 73 -8.03 10.13 -0.10
N GLY A 74 -7.04 10.56 -0.88
CA GLY A 74 -6.29 9.66 -1.75
C GLY A 74 -7.04 9.01 -2.89
N GLY A 75 -8.23 9.53 -3.22
CA GLY A 75 -9.10 8.93 -4.23
C GLY A 75 -10.01 7.83 -3.68
N ALA A 76 -9.89 7.44 -2.41
CA ALA A 76 -10.91 6.64 -1.75
C ALA A 76 -12.13 7.53 -1.47
N SER A 77 -13.21 7.31 -2.24
CA SER A 77 -14.43 8.14 -2.20
C SER A 77 -15.13 8.13 -0.85
N TYR A 78 -15.01 7.02 -0.11
CA TYR A 78 -15.62 6.84 1.19
C TYR A 78 -14.85 7.49 2.34
N LEU A 79 -13.60 7.94 2.14
CA LEU A 79 -12.85 8.64 3.18
C LEU A 79 -13.23 10.12 3.21
N ILE A 80 -13.34 10.68 4.41
CA ILE A 80 -13.59 12.10 4.64
C ILE A 80 -12.56 12.64 5.63
N TRP A 81 -11.94 13.77 5.28
CA TRP A 81 -11.17 14.56 6.24
C TRP A 81 -12.12 15.40 7.10
N ASP A 82 -12.15 15.12 8.41
CA ASP A 82 -12.86 15.95 9.37
C ASP A 82 -11.94 17.08 9.87
N LYS A 83 -12.31 18.31 9.51
CA LYS A 83 -11.57 19.52 9.88
C LYS A 83 -11.61 19.80 11.38
N VAL A 84 -12.64 19.35 12.09
CA VAL A 84 -12.82 19.62 13.53
C VAL A 84 -11.93 18.70 14.35
N SER A 85 -12.07 17.38 14.16
CA SER A 85 -11.23 16.40 14.86
C SER A 85 -9.80 16.31 14.30
N LYS A 86 -9.54 16.91 13.12
CA LYS A 86 -8.27 16.80 12.38
C LYS A 86 -7.88 15.34 12.15
N ASN A 87 -8.88 14.52 11.84
CA ASN A 87 -8.70 13.10 11.58
C ASN A 87 -9.57 12.65 10.41
N TYR A 88 -9.32 11.45 9.92
CA TYR A 88 -10.15 10.81 8.90
C TYR A 88 -11.30 10.05 9.54
N ARG A 89 -12.46 10.14 8.90
CA ARG A 89 -13.61 9.25 9.10
C ARG A 89 -14.02 8.67 7.75
N TYR A 90 -15.02 7.80 7.74
CA TYR A 90 -15.62 7.32 6.51
C TYR A 90 -17.10 7.69 6.40
N ASP A 91 -17.57 7.78 5.16
CA ASP A 91 -18.96 7.90 4.78
C ASP A 91 -19.52 6.51 4.51
N GLU A 92 -20.50 6.09 5.30
CA GLU A 92 -21.11 4.76 5.18
C GLU A 92 -21.84 4.56 3.86
N ASP A 93 -22.46 5.61 3.32
CA ASP A 93 -23.27 5.51 2.10
C ASP A 93 -22.37 5.48 0.86
N GLU A 94 -21.30 6.28 0.84
CA GLU A 94 -20.27 6.17 -0.19
C GLU A 94 -19.52 4.82 -0.12
N LEU A 95 -19.29 4.28 1.07
CA LEU A 95 -18.73 2.94 1.23
C LEU A 95 -19.67 1.88 0.63
N LYS A 96 -20.97 1.93 0.95
CA LYS A 96 -21.97 1.00 0.39
C LYS A 96 -22.00 1.08 -1.13
N LYS A 97 -22.05 2.29 -1.72
CA LYS A 97 -21.99 2.49 -3.17
C LYS A 97 -20.72 1.92 -3.78
N THR A 98 -19.57 2.13 -3.12
CA THR A 98 -18.29 1.60 -3.57
C THR A 98 -18.28 0.08 -3.59
N ILE A 99 -18.81 -0.57 -2.55
CA ILE A 99 -18.95 -2.02 -2.47
C ILE A 99 -19.91 -2.53 -3.55
N GLN A 100 -21.07 -1.89 -3.73
CA GLN A 100 -22.05 -2.23 -4.78
C GLN A 100 -21.41 -2.19 -6.17
N ASN A 101 -20.70 -1.10 -6.48
CA ASN A 101 -19.97 -0.96 -7.75
C ASN A 101 -18.96 -2.09 -7.98
N ILE A 102 -18.25 -2.55 -6.93
CA ILE A 102 -17.31 -3.68 -7.02
C ILE A 102 -18.08 -4.99 -7.29
N THR A 103 -19.17 -5.24 -6.56
CA THR A 103 -19.94 -6.47 -6.67
C THR A 103 -20.72 -6.58 -7.98
N ASP A 104 -21.08 -5.45 -8.58
CA ASP A 104 -21.79 -5.38 -9.86
C ASP A 104 -20.83 -5.57 -11.04
N LYS A 105 -19.59 -5.07 -10.93
CA LYS A 105 -18.57 -5.19 -11.98
C LYS A 105 -18.02 -6.61 -12.10
N GLU A 106 -17.79 -7.31 -10.99
CA GLU A 106 -17.13 -8.62 -11.01
C GLU A 106 -17.88 -9.66 -10.16
N GLN A 107 -18.51 -10.63 -10.83
CA GLN A 107 -19.33 -11.69 -10.23
C GLN A 107 -18.63 -12.43 -9.07
N LYS A 108 -17.31 -12.64 -9.16
CA LYS A 108 -16.53 -13.33 -8.11
C LYS A 108 -16.51 -12.57 -6.78
N TYR A 109 -16.89 -11.30 -6.74
CA TYR A 109 -16.96 -10.48 -5.53
C TYR A 109 -18.37 -10.38 -4.92
N LYS A 110 -19.42 -10.94 -5.55
CA LYS A 110 -20.80 -10.88 -5.02
C LYS A 110 -20.96 -11.42 -3.59
N TYR A 111 -20.04 -12.25 -3.12
CA TYR A 111 -20.05 -12.71 -1.72
C TYR A 111 -19.91 -11.56 -0.71
N LEU A 112 -19.31 -10.42 -1.09
CA LEU A 112 -19.14 -9.26 -0.22
C LEU A 112 -20.47 -8.62 0.19
N SER A 113 -21.51 -8.72 -0.65
CA SER A 113 -22.84 -8.14 -0.37
C SER A 113 -23.54 -8.76 0.84
N ASN A 114 -23.07 -9.92 1.30
CA ASN A 114 -23.62 -10.62 2.47
C ASN A 114 -22.76 -10.44 3.74
N LEU A 115 -21.72 -9.62 3.67
CA LEU A 115 -20.78 -9.38 4.77
C LEU A 115 -20.98 -7.97 5.33
N ILE A 116 -20.57 -7.79 6.59
CA ILE A 116 -20.62 -6.51 7.29
C ILE A 116 -19.28 -5.80 7.08
N PRO A 117 -19.24 -4.66 6.37
CA PRO A 117 -18.00 -3.91 6.21
C PRO A 117 -17.72 -3.04 7.44
N SER A 118 -16.46 -2.98 7.84
CA SER A 118 -15.91 -2.06 8.84
C SER A 118 -14.64 -1.44 8.28
N VAL A 119 -14.37 -0.17 8.64
CA VAL A 119 -13.23 0.58 8.09
C VAL A 119 -12.27 0.96 9.21
N ASN A 120 -11.02 0.50 9.10
CA ASN A 120 -9.91 0.97 9.92
C ASN A 120 -9.11 2.00 9.15
N ILE A 121 -8.90 3.18 9.73
CA ILE A 121 -8.16 4.27 9.09
C ILE A 121 -6.93 4.61 9.93
N TYR A 122 -5.78 4.66 9.28
CA TYR A 122 -4.50 5.02 9.87
C TYR A 122 -3.97 6.27 9.20
N TYR A 123 -3.74 7.32 10.00
CA TYR A 123 -3.20 8.59 9.55
C TYR A 123 -1.81 8.82 10.11
N TYR A 124 -0.85 9.08 9.22
CA TYR A 124 0.54 9.30 9.57
C TYR A 124 1.01 10.65 9.02
N PRO A 125 0.95 11.72 9.83
CA PRO A 125 1.52 13.01 9.46
C PRO A 125 3.00 12.88 9.07
N ARG A 126 3.42 13.70 8.10
CA ARG A 126 4.81 13.86 7.67
C ARG A 126 5.14 15.35 7.58
N PRO A 127 6.42 15.76 7.64
CA PRO A 127 6.79 17.19 7.54
C PRO A 127 6.17 17.90 6.33
N ASN A 128 6.20 17.25 5.16
CA ASN A 128 5.73 17.80 3.90
C ASN A 128 4.48 17.13 3.34
N GLY A 129 3.64 16.51 4.18
CA GLY A 129 2.45 15.81 3.70
C GLY A 129 1.91 14.80 4.71
N ALA A 130 1.34 13.69 4.21
CA ALA A 130 0.97 12.58 5.06
C ALA A 130 0.83 11.26 4.28
N LEU A 131 0.74 10.17 5.04
CA LEU A 131 0.28 8.88 4.58
C LEU A 131 -1.06 8.55 5.25
N VAL A 132 -2.03 8.12 4.45
CA VAL A 132 -3.31 7.58 4.90
C VAL A 132 -3.40 6.14 4.41
N ILE A 133 -3.71 5.22 5.31
CA ILE A 133 -3.99 3.82 4.98
C ILE A 133 -5.40 3.52 5.47
N SER A 134 -6.20 2.89 4.62
CA SER A 134 -7.56 2.44 4.95
C SER A 134 -7.70 0.96 4.68
N ASP A 135 -8.27 0.24 5.63
CA ASP A 135 -8.59 -1.18 5.53
C ASP A 135 -10.09 -1.36 5.69
N VAL A 136 -10.78 -1.72 4.60
CA VAL A 136 -12.18 -2.16 4.64
C VAL A 136 -12.20 -3.65 4.91
N ILE A 137 -12.50 -4.03 6.14
CA ILE A 137 -12.61 -5.42 6.59
C ILE A 137 -14.07 -5.86 6.45
N PHE A 138 -14.29 -7.00 5.83
CA PHE A 138 -15.60 -7.61 5.67
C PHE A 138 -15.73 -8.80 6.60
N GLN A 139 -16.70 -8.74 7.51
CA GLN A 139 -16.95 -9.75 8.53
C GLN A 139 -18.21 -10.56 8.23
N ASP A 140 -18.22 -11.82 8.65
CA ASP A 140 -19.44 -12.61 8.66
C ASP A 140 -20.34 -12.25 9.86
N LYS A 141 -21.53 -12.87 9.96
CA LYS A 141 -22.48 -12.62 11.06
C LYS A 141 -21.99 -13.09 12.44
N LYS A 142 -20.82 -13.73 12.51
CA LYS A 142 -20.17 -14.20 13.73
C LYS A 142 -18.89 -13.41 14.00
N ASP A 143 -18.76 -12.22 13.41
CA ASP A 143 -17.63 -11.30 13.57
C ASP A 143 -16.27 -11.87 13.14
N ASN A 144 -16.26 -12.88 12.26
CA ASN A 144 -15.01 -13.39 11.68
C ASN A 144 -14.61 -12.58 10.46
N ASP A 145 -13.35 -12.16 10.39
CA ASP A 145 -12.77 -11.48 9.24
C ASP A 145 -12.70 -12.41 8.01
N VAL A 146 -13.46 -12.09 6.96
CA VAL A 146 -13.56 -12.89 5.73
C VAL A 146 -12.69 -12.32 4.62
N SER A 147 -12.76 -11.01 4.40
CA SER A 147 -12.07 -10.33 3.29
C SER A 147 -11.61 -8.94 3.68
N ILE A 148 -10.65 -8.41 2.94
CA ILE A 148 -10.11 -7.06 3.10
C ILE A 148 -9.97 -6.37 1.75
N ILE A 149 -10.24 -5.08 1.71
CA ILE A 149 -9.80 -4.14 0.66
C ILE A 149 -8.87 -3.14 1.34
N LYS A 150 -7.72 -2.88 0.72
CA LYS A 150 -6.70 -1.96 1.24
C LYS A 150 -6.50 -0.81 0.29
N ASP A 151 -6.59 0.40 0.82
CA ASP A 151 -6.17 1.62 0.16
C ASP A 151 -4.96 2.21 0.89
N ALA A 152 -3.97 2.69 0.13
CA ALA A 152 -2.83 3.40 0.68
C ALA A 152 -2.58 4.65 -0.15
N PHE A 153 -2.43 5.78 0.53
CA PHE A 153 -2.28 7.07 -0.11
C PHE A 153 -1.23 7.92 0.58
N PHE A 154 -0.13 8.15 -0.13
CA PHE A 154 0.89 9.10 0.28
C PHE A 154 0.70 10.39 -0.52
N TYR A 155 0.68 11.54 0.15
CA TYR A 155 0.64 12.85 -0.51
C TYR A 155 1.60 13.83 0.11
N SER A 156 2.06 14.74 -0.74
CA SER A 156 2.85 15.92 -0.38
C SER A 156 2.08 17.21 -0.61
N LYS A 157 2.47 18.27 0.12
CA LYS A 157 2.03 19.65 -0.12
C LYS A 157 2.45 20.17 -1.51
N ASP A 158 3.47 19.58 -2.12
CA ASP A 158 3.98 19.95 -3.44
C ASP A 158 3.19 19.28 -4.59
N ASN A 159 1.95 18.84 -4.34
CA ASN A 159 1.10 18.19 -5.34
C ASN A 159 1.71 16.93 -5.96
N HIS A 160 2.46 16.15 -5.18
CA HIS A 160 2.94 14.83 -5.57
C HIS A 160 2.32 13.78 -4.66
N ALA A 161 1.74 12.74 -5.24
CA ALA A 161 1.12 11.68 -4.48
C ALA A 161 1.28 10.31 -5.13
N ALA A 162 1.19 9.28 -4.31
CA ALA A 162 1.11 7.88 -4.70
C ALA A 162 -0.18 7.28 -4.16
N VAL A 163 -0.91 6.53 -4.99
CA VAL A 163 -2.20 5.93 -4.68
C VAL A 163 -2.16 4.45 -4.99
N TYR A 164 -2.55 3.62 -4.03
CA TYR A 164 -2.77 2.19 -4.18
C TYR A 164 -4.19 1.85 -3.70
N GLY A 165 -4.86 0.97 -4.44
CA GLY A 165 -6.13 0.37 -4.04
C GLY A 165 -6.14 -1.09 -4.46
N SER A 166 -6.35 -1.99 -3.50
CA SER A 166 -6.33 -3.43 -3.75
C SER A 166 -7.67 -3.92 -4.29
N GLN A 167 -7.64 -5.05 -4.99
CA GLN A 167 -8.85 -5.85 -5.15
C GLN A 167 -9.26 -6.49 -3.81
N PRO A 168 -10.55 -6.87 -3.63
CA PRO A 168 -10.98 -7.66 -2.49
C PRO A 168 -10.18 -8.95 -2.35
N THR A 169 -9.59 -9.16 -1.18
CA THR A 169 -8.71 -10.29 -0.88
C THR A 169 -9.21 -11.05 0.33
N LYS A 170 -9.41 -12.36 0.21
CA LYS A 170 -9.86 -13.18 1.35
C LYS A 170 -8.71 -13.42 2.33
N PHE A 171 -8.97 -13.39 3.64
CA PHE A 171 -7.94 -13.64 4.67
C PHE A 171 -7.32 -15.04 4.62
N LYS A 172 -7.97 -15.99 3.93
CA LYS A 172 -7.41 -17.31 3.64
C LYS A 172 -6.31 -17.29 2.58
N GLU A 173 -6.24 -16.26 1.73
CA GLU A 173 -5.22 -16.09 0.70
C GLU A 173 -3.93 -15.51 1.32
N LYS A 174 -3.25 -16.29 2.17
CA LYS A 174 -2.15 -15.82 3.02
C LYS A 174 -1.04 -15.06 2.26
N ASN A 175 -0.67 -15.51 1.07
CA ASN A 175 0.34 -14.81 0.25
C ASN A 175 -0.11 -13.41 -0.18
N LYS A 176 -1.40 -13.22 -0.49
CA LYS A 176 -1.94 -11.89 -0.82
C LYS A 176 -2.06 -11.01 0.42
N ILE A 177 -2.40 -11.57 1.59
CA ILE A 177 -2.40 -10.81 2.84
C ILE A 177 -0.99 -10.32 3.20
N ILE A 178 0.03 -11.17 3.03
CA ILE A 178 1.43 -10.76 3.21
C ILE A 178 1.81 -9.69 2.19
N PHE A 179 1.38 -9.82 0.93
CA PHE A 179 1.58 -8.79 -0.08
C PHE A 179 0.99 -7.43 0.32
N LEU A 180 -0.26 -7.40 0.81
CA LEU A 180 -0.89 -6.16 1.26
C LEU A 180 -0.14 -5.52 2.44
N LYS A 181 0.47 -6.34 3.33
CA LYS A 181 1.38 -5.85 4.37
C LYS A 181 2.67 -5.26 3.79
N ALA A 182 3.24 -5.89 2.76
CA ALA A 182 4.40 -5.37 2.05
C ALA A 182 4.11 -4.01 1.41
N VAL A 183 2.91 -3.83 0.86
CA VAL A 183 2.47 -2.54 0.29
C VAL A 183 2.38 -1.46 1.37
N ASN A 184 1.83 -1.77 2.55
CA ASN A 184 1.86 -0.85 3.69
C ASN A 184 3.30 -0.43 4.05
N ASN A 185 4.23 -1.38 4.09
CA ASN A 185 5.63 -1.09 4.42
C ASN A 185 6.28 -0.20 3.35
N LEU A 186 6.04 -0.46 2.07
CA LEU A 186 6.48 0.37 0.95
C LEU A 186 6.02 1.81 1.11
N PHE A 187 4.71 2.02 1.29
CA PHE A 187 4.12 3.36 1.44
C PHE A 187 4.60 4.08 2.69
N ASN A 188 4.83 3.37 3.79
CA ASN A 188 5.40 3.95 5.00
C ASN A 188 6.79 4.56 4.79
N THR A 189 7.55 4.05 3.82
CA THR A 189 8.90 4.54 3.50
C THR A 189 8.91 5.67 2.46
N MET A 190 7.75 6.04 1.91
CA MET A 190 7.66 7.08 0.89
C MET A 190 8.01 8.46 1.45
N ALA A 191 8.84 9.18 0.69
CA ALA A 191 9.19 10.56 0.92
C ALA A 191 9.34 11.30 -0.42
N ILE A 192 9.11 12.61 -0.40
CA ILE A 192 9.54 13.46 -1.52
C ILE A 192 11.01 13.78 -1.30
N ASP A 193 11.83 13.49 -2.30
CA ASP A 193 13.26 13.76 -2.32
C ASP A 193 13.60 14.35 -3.68
N TRP A 194 13.96 15.64 -3.69
CA TRP A 194 14.24 16.40 -4.90
C TRP A 194 15.70 16.26 -5.38
N GLY A 195 16.54 15.50 -4.65
CA GLY A 195 17.98 15.41 -4.88
C GLY A 195 18.76 16.36 -4.00
#